data_AF-A0A163PVZ4-F1
#
_entry.id   AF-A0A163PVZ4-F1
#
_cell.length_a   1.000
_cell.length_b   1.000
_cell.length_c   1.000
_cell.angle_alpha   90.00
_cell.angle_beta   90.00
_cell.angle_gamma   90.00
#
_symmetry.space_group_name_H-M   'P 1'
#
loop_
_entity.id
_entity.type
_entity.pdbx_description
1 polymer ?
#
loop_
_entity_poly.entity_id
_entity_poly.type
_entity_poly.pdbx_seq_one_letter_code
_entity_poly.pdbx_strand_id
1 'polypeptide(L)'
;MHEEKRYVLYDYLVFFWNKKWWFLLLPLITLGLAFLISMMQPVEYQGRTILYTGDLDDSETDPEVIKHLYKDDLKGNRLSVEVFERGQLVFTITGNNSAQVSDVISSISKKHSNVLNEKYNKRILSTKEKMQKKEKHLESLNKLTDVYGERLNEGSLSPEEESRMTELQLASIELEQQIDNNKKDIEFFEKPQQLATTVVESGRNQKPILMLGLVAGVFLSLLTLILWKYIEDARRYRKND
;
A
#
# COMPACT_ATOMS: atom_id res chain seq x y z
N MET A 1 -75.15 11.99 21.02
CA MET A 1 -74.03 12.89 20.71
C MET A 1 -72.96 12.05 20.05
N HIS A 2 -72.70 12.27 18.77
CA HIS A 2 -71.64 11.55 18.06
C HIS A 2 -70.29 12.02 18.61
N GLU A 3 -69.56 11.14 19.30
CA GLU A 3 -68.12 11.30 19.46
C GLU A 3 -67.51 11.24 18.05
N GLU A 4 -67.18 12.39 17.48
CA GLU A 4 -66.38 12.45 16.26
C GLU A 4 -65.09 11.67 16.51
N LYS A 5 -64.89 10.59 15.75
CA LYS A 5 -63.68 9.77 15.83
C LYS A 5 -62.49 10.68 15.53
N ARG A 6 -61.78 11.10 16.57
CA ARG A 6 -60.63 11.98 16.45
C ARG A 6 -59.49 11.20 15.79
N TYR A 7 -59.19 11.54 14.54
CA TYR A 7 -58.11 10.92 13.79
C TYR A 7 -56.77 11.48 14.26
N VAL A 8 -56.21 10.87 15.30
CA VAL A 8 -54.95 11.32 15.95
C VAL A 8 -53.84 11.59 14.93
N LEU A 9 -53.67 10.69 13.95
CA LEU A 9 -52.64 10.80 12.91
C LEU A 9 -52.87 12.00 11.97
N TYR A 10 -54.13 12.28 11.61
CA TYR A 10 -54.49 13.46 10.83
C TYR A 10 -54.18 14.75 11.59
N ASP A 11 -54.50 14.80 12.88
CA ASP A 11 -54.16 15.94 13.73
C ASP A 11 -52.64 16.15 13.79
N TYR A 12 -51.81 15.09 13.75
CA TYR A 12 -50.34 15.20 13.78
C TYR A 12 -49.83 15.75 12.44
N LEU A 13 -50.37 15.26 11.33
CA LEU A 13 -50.05 15.75 9.98
C LEU A 13 -50.40 17.24 9.82
N VAL A 14 -51.58 17.67 10.26
CA VAL A 14 -52.00 19.08 10.20
C VAL A 14 -51.10 19.95 11.08
N PHE A 15 -50.75 19.48 12.28
CA PHE A 15 -49.83 20.20 13.16
C PHE A 15 -48.44 20.36 12.52
N PHE A 16 -47.90 19.29 11.93
CA PHE A 16 -46.63 19.31 11.21
C PHE A 16 -46.68 20.26 10.01
N TRP A 17 -47.77 20.25 9.25
CA TRP A 17 -47.98 21.14 8.11
C TRP A 17 -47.98 22.62 8.52
N ASN A 18 -48.66 22.95 9.62
CA ASN A 18 -48.68 24.30 10.18
C ASN A 18 -47.31 24.75 10.70
N LYS A 19 -46.43 23.80 11.06
CA LYS A 19 -45.08 24.05 11.57
C LYS A 19 -43.98 23.65 10.57
N LYS A 20 -44.27 23.59 9.27
CA LYS A 20 -43.33 23.18 8.21
C LYS A 20 -41.98 23.89 8.22
N TRP A 21 -41.90 25.12 8.72
CA TRP A 21 -40.64 25.85 8.87
C TRP A 21 -39.64 25.15 9.82
N TRP A 22 -40.11 24.41 10.82
CA TRP A 22 -39.25 23.63 11.71
C TRP A 22 -38.57 22.46 11.02
N PHE A 23 -39.20 21.87 10.00
CA PHE A 23 -38.58 20.87 9.13
C PHE A 23 -37.47 21.43 8.25
N LEU A 24 -37.40 22.75 8.07
CA LEU A 24 -36.37 23.41 7.27
C LEU A 24 -35.26 23.99 8.17
N LEU A 25 -35.64 24.64 9.27
CA LEU A 25 -34.72 25.29 10.19
C LEU A 25 -33.85 24.30 10.97
N LEU A 26 -34.42 23.22 11.52
CA LEU A 26 -33.65 22.28 12.35
C LEU A 26 -32.57 21.53 11.56
N PRO A 27 -32.85 20.96 10.37
CA PRO A 27 -31.80 20.39 9.53
C PRO A 27 -30.73 21.41 9.11
N LEU A 28 -31.10 22.67 8.88
CA LEU A 28 -30.15 23.70 8.54
C LEU A 28 -29.21 24.03 9.71
N ILE A 29 -29.75 24.08 10.93
CA ILE A 29 -28.96 24.31 12.16
C ILE A 29 -28.00 23.14 12.41
N THR A 30 -28.48 21.90 12.33
CA THR A 30 -27.61 20.72 12.53
C THR A 30 -26.57 20.57 11.42
N LEU A 31 -26.90 20.95 10.18
CA LEU A 31 -25.93 21.03 9.08
C LEU A 31 -24.85 22.08 9.37
N GLY A 32 -25.23 23.26 9.86
CA GLY A 32 -24.28 24.30 10.28
C GLY A 32 -23.37 23.83 11.43
N LEU A 33 -23.93 23.14 12.43
CA LEU A 33 -23.15 22.53 13.52
C LEU A 33 -22.20 21.44 13.00
N ALA A 34 -22.67 20.56 12.10
CA ALA A 34 -21.85 19.52 11.49
C ALA A 34 -20.70 20.11 10.66
N PHE A 35 -20.94 21.23 9.97
CA PHE A 35 -19.89 21.96 9.26
C PHE A 35 -18.83 22.50 10.22
N LEU A 36 -19.24 23.14 11.33
CA LEU A 36 -18.30 23.62 12.35
C LEU A 36 -17.48 22.49 12.96
N ILE A 37 -18.12 21.36 13.31
CA ILE A 37 -17.44 20.16 13.82
C ILE A 37 -16.42 19.64 12.79
N SER A 38 -16.80 19.61 11.51
CA SER A 38 -15.91 19.18 10.45
C SER A 38 -14.73 20.13 10.24
N MET A 39 -14.90 21.44 10.46
CA MET A 39 -13.80 22.39 10.43
C MET A 39 -12.81 22.21 11.59
N MET A 40 -13.27 21.69 12.73
CA MET A 40 -12.43 21.41 13.89
C MET A 40 -11.66 20.08 13.78
N GLN A 41 -12.00 19.22 12.82
CA GLN A 41 -11.26 17.98 12.62
C GLN A 41 -9.83 18.26 12.15
N PRO A 42 -8.83 17.50 12.65
CA PRO A 42 -7.45 17.64 12.21
C PRO A 42 -7.36 17.35 10.72
N VAL A 43 -6.53 18.13 10.02
CA VAL A 43 -6.18 17.85 8.64
C VAL A 43 -5.24 16.65 8.63
N GLU A 44 -5.61 15.60 7.92
CA GLU A 44 -4.72 14.47 7.69
C GLU A 44 -3.92 14.70 6.41
N TYR A 45 -2.64 14.36 6.45
CA TYR A 45 -1.72 14.37 5.33
C TYR A 45 -1.33 12.93 5.01
N GLN A 46 -1.25 12.62 3.72
CA GLN A 46 -0.84 11.34 3.20
C GLN A 46 0.41 11.51 2.34
N GLY A 47 1.52 10.95 2.82
CA GLY A 47 2.74 10.80 2.06
C GLY A 47 2.75 9.44 1.38
N ARG A 48 2.99 9.39 0.07
CA ARG A 48 3.10 8.16 -0.71
C ARG A 48 4.46 8.13 -1.41
N THR A 49 5.19 7.04 -1.30
CA THR A 49 6.35 6.76 -2.15
C THR A 49 6.19 5.42 -2.84
N ILE A 50 6.64 5.34 -4.09
CA ILE A 50 6.64 4.12 -4.90
C ILE A 50 8.09 3.74 -5.15
N LEU A 51 8.49 2.56 -4.67
CA LEU A 51 9.79 1.97 -4.88
C LEU A 51 9.64 0.77 -5.82
N TYR A 52 10.47 0.71 -6.83
CA TYR A 52 10.65 -0.47 -7.66
C TYR A 52 11.75 -1.34 -7.07
N THR A 53 11.43 -2.59 -6.75
CA THR A 53 12.37 -3.55 -6.16
C THR A 53 13.25 -4.25 -7.18
N GLY A 54 12.90 -4.20 -8.47
CA GLY A 54 13.55 -5.02 -9.49
C GLY A 54 13.33 -6.51 -9.23
N ASP A 55 14.27 -7.34 -9.68
CA ASP A 55 14.21 -8.81 -9.58
C ASP A 55 14.70 -9.35 -8.21
N LEU A 56 14.40 -8.64 -7.12
CA LEU A 56 14.74 -9.08 -5.76
C LEU A 56 13.68 -10.04 -5.19
N ASP A 57 14.11 -11.01 -4.37
CA ASP A 57 13.26 -12.07 -3.79
C ASP A 57 12.02 -11.54 -3.04
N ASP A 58 10.90 -12.26 -3.17
CA ASP A 58 9.59 -11.93 -2.58
C ASP A 58 9.63 -11.76 -1.06
N SER A 59 10.49 -12.52 -0.36
CA SER A 59 10.62 -12.45 1.10
C SER A 59 11.04 -11.07 1.62
N GLU A 60 11.67 -10.27 0.75
CA GLU A 60 12.15 -8.91 1.06
C GLU A 60 11.12 -7.82 0.79
N THR A 61 10.01 -8.20 0.16
CA THR A 61 8.89 -7.32 -0.16
C THR A 61 7.70 -7.54 0.77
N ASP A 62 7.79 -8.47 1.73
CA ASP A 62 6.69 -8.76 2.65
C ASP A 62 6.22 -7.50 3.40
N PRO A 63 4.96 -7.05 3.18
CA PRO A 63 4.43 -5.85 3.82
C PRO A 63 4.48 -5.85 5.34
N GLU A 64 4.26 -6.99 5.98
CA GLU A 64 4.20 -7.10 7.44
C GLU A 64 5.60 -7.03 8.04
N VAL A 65 6.58 -7.67 7.40
CA VAL A 65 7.99 -7.56 7.79
C VAL A 65 8.47 -6.10 7.66
N ILE A 66 8.14 -5.45 6.55
CA ILE A 66 8.50 -4.06 6.29
C ILE A 66 7.83 -3.12 7.32
N LYS A 67 6.54 -3.31 7.61
CA LYS A 67 5.84 -2.53 8.65
C LYS A 67 6.50 -2.68 10.01
N HIS A 68 6.91 -3.90 10.36
CA HIS A 68 7.59 -4.16 11.62
C HIS A 68 8.97 -3.47 11.67
N LEU A 69 9.73 -3.53 10.58
CA LEU A 69 11.06 -2.95 10.47
C LEU A 69 11.09 -1.42 10.67
N TYR A 70 10.02 -0.73 10.25
CA TYR A 70 9.95 0.75 10.31
C TYR A 70 9.06 1.29 11.43
N LYS A 71 8.53 0.43 12.31
CA LYS A 71 7.57 0.83 13.35
C LYS A 71 8.09 1.95 14.25
N ASP A 72 9.38 1.90 14.62
CA ASP A 72 10.01 2.88 15.51
C ASP A 72 10.30 4.22 14.81
N ASP A 73 10.40 4.22 13.47
CA ASP A 73 10.69 5.39 12.65
C ASP A 73 9.43 6.26 12.40
N LEU A 74 8.22 5.77 12.75
CA LEU A 74 6.96 6.41 12.38
C LEU A 74 6.62 7.68 13.16
N LYS A 75 7.22 7.93 14.33
CA LYS A 75 6.99 9.13 15.17
C LYS A 75 5.49 9.44 15.41
N GLY A 76 4.67 8.39 15.59
CA GLY A 76 3.22 8.52 15.79
C GLY A 76 2.38 8.57 14.51
N ASN A 77 3.00 8.48 13.33
CA ASN A 77 2.28 8.32 12.06
C ASN A 77 1.89 6.85 11.82
N ARG A 78 0.98 6.63 10.87
CA ARG A 78 0.56 5.29 10.44
C ARG A 78 1.22 4.93 9.12
N LEU A 79 1.78 3.73 9.03
CA LEU A 79 2.37 3.18 7.80
C LEU A 79 1.46 2.09 7.21
N SER A 80 1.15 2.21 5.93
CA SER A 80 0.65 1.13 5.08
C SER A 80 1.70 0.80 4.04
N VAL A 81 1.86 -0.49 3.77
CA VAL A 81 2.77 -1.02 2.75
C VAL A 81 1.95 -1.92 1.85
N GLU A 82 2.05 -1.70 0.55
CA GLU A 82 1.37 -2.49 -0.47
C GLU A 82 2.40 -2.96 -1.50
N VAL A 83 2.33 -4.23 -1.88
CA VAL A 83 3.15 -4.83 -2.94
C VAL A 83 2.25 -5.04 -4.15
N PHE A 84 2.68 -4.54 -5.30
CA PHE A 84 2.02 -4.80 -6.59
C PHE A 84 2.79 -5.85 -7.37
N GLU A 85 2.08 -6.59 -8.22
CA GLU A 85 2.58 -7.75 -9.00
C GLU A 85 3.84 -7.48 -9.86
N ARG A 86 4.21 -6.22 -10.07
CA ARG A 86 5.40 -5.82 -10.85
C ARG A 86 6.56 -5.39 -9.98
N GLY A 87 6.77 -6.00 -8.81
CA GLY A 87 7.87 -5.61 -7.91
C GLY A 87 7.80 -4.14 -7.48
N GLN A 88 6.60 -3.58 -7.33
CA GLN A 88 6.43 -2.21 -6.85
C GLN A 88 5.95 -2.23 -5.41
N LEU A 89 6.75 -1.63 -4.53
CA LEU A 89 6.41 -1.37 -3.14
C LEU A 89 5.89 0.05 -3.00
N VAL A 90 4.67 0.17 -2.48
CA VAL A 90 4.05 1.45 -2.16
C VAL A 90 4.02 1.63 -0.65
N PHE A 91 4.77 2.63 -0.19
CA PHE A 91 4.70 3.08 1.19
C PHE A 91 3.73 4.24 1.28
N THR A 92 2.80 4.16 2.21
CA THR A 92 1.85 5.22 2.52
C THR A 92 1.96 5.58 3.99
N ILE A 93 2.30 6.83 4.28
CA ILE A 93 2.37 7.40 5.62
C ILE A 93 1.21 8.37 5.82
N THR A 94 0.42 8.16 6.86
CA THR A 94 -0.69 9.07 7.24
C THR A 94 -0.41 9.73 8.59
N GLY A 95 -0.54 11.05 8.65
CA GLY A 95 -0.28 11.83 9.86
C GLY A 95 -0.95 13.20 9.85
N ASN A 96 -0.85 13.94 10.96
CA ASN A 96 -1.53 15.24 11.14
C ASN A 96 -0.64 16.45 10.78
N ASN A 97 0.62 16.21 10.39
CA ASN A 97 1.58 17.26 10.09
C ASN A 97 2.30 16.96 8.77
N SER A 98 2.11 17.83 7.78
CA SER A 98 2.70 17.67 6.44
C SER A 98 4.22 17.53 6.45
N ALA A 99 4.92 18.39 7.20
CA ALA A 99 6.38 18.35 7.29
C ALA A 99 6.85 17.04 7.92
N GLN A 100 6.20 16.60 9.00
CA GLN A 100 6.53 15.33 9.64
C GLN A 100 6.27 14.12 8.74
N VAL A 101 5.15 14.12 8.01
CA VAL A 101 4.81 13.06 7.04
C VAL A 101 5.84 13.04 5.91
N SER A 102 6.23 14.20 5.39
CA SER A 102 7.26 14.35 4.36
C SER A 102 8.63 13.84 4.84
N ASP A 103 9.02 14.17 6.06
CA ASP A 103 10.30 13.72 6.64
C ASP A 103 10.32 12.21 6.84
N VAL A 104 9.23 11.64 7.38
CA VAL A 104 9.13 10.20 7.63
C VAL A 104 9.09 9.41 6.33
N ILE A 105 8.26 9.81 5.35
CA ILE A 105 8.20 9.11 4.06
C ILE A 105 9.53 9.18 3.31
N SER A 106 10.21 10.34 3.34
CA SER A 106 11.53 10.52 2.73
C SER A 106 12.60 9.66 3.41
N SER A 107 12.59 9.61 4.74
CA SER A 107 13.52 8.81 5.53
C SER A 107 13.35 7.30 5.25
N ILE A 108 12.11 6.81 5.31
CA ILE A 108 11.79 5.40 5.03
C ILE A 108 12.14 5.06 3.58
N SER A 109 11.74 5.91 2.62
CA SER A 109 12.05 5.73 1.19
C SER A 109 13.55 5.59 0.96
N LYS A 110 14.35 6.49 1.54
CA LYS A 110 15.81 6.48 1.41
C LYS A 110 16.43 5.26 2.09
N LYS A 111 16.01 4.95 3.32
CA LYS A 111 16.52 3.81 4.09
C LYS A 111 16.23 2.49 3.37
N HIS A 112 15.01 2.30 2.89
CA HIS A 112 14.62 1.09 2.15
C HIS A 112 15.32 1.01 0.79
N SER A 113 15.37 2.11 0.04
CA SER A 113 16.10 2.16 -1.25
C SER A 113 17.58 1.80 -1.08
N ASN A 114 18.23 2.23 0.01
CA ASN A 114 19.61 1.84 0.29
C ASN A 114 19.75 0.34 0.55
N VAL A 115 18.82 -0.27 1.31
CA VAL A 115 18.81 -1.72 1.56
C VAL A 115 18.65 -2.50 0.25
N LEU A 116 17.71 -2.08 -0.61
CA LEU A 116 17.51 -2.70 -1.91
C LEU A 116 18.76 -2.59 -2.80
N ASN A 117 19.38 -1.40 -2.85
CA ASN A 117 20.61 -1.18 -3.61
C ASN A 117 21.79 -2.01 -3.07
N GLU A 118 21.92 -2.16 -1.75
CA GLU A 118 22.97 -2.98 -1.15
C GLU A 118 22.78 -4.45 -1.54
N LYS A 119 21.55 -4.96 -1.49
CA LYS A 119 21.23 -6.34 -1.90
C LYS A 119 21.46 -6.57 -3.38
N TYR A 120 21.04 -5.64 -4.23
CA TYR A 120 21.33 -5.65 -5.66
C TYR A 120 22.84 -5.77 -5.90
N ASN A 121 23.64 -4.91 -5.27
CA ASN A 121 25.10 -4.92 -5.43
C ASN A 121 25.72 -6.24 -4.94
N LYS A 122 25.25 -6.77 -3.81
CA LYS A 122 25.68 -8.08 -3.28
C LYS A 122 25.36 -9.21 -4.25
N ARG A 123 24.18 -9.21 -4.87
CA ARG A 123 23.77 -10.22 -5.86
C ARG A 123 24.65 -10.17 -7.10
N ILE A 124 24.87 -8.97 -7.65
CA ILE A 124 25.75 -8.76 -8.80
C ILE A 124 27.19 -9.21 -8.49
N LEU A 125 27.74 -8.81 -7.34
CA LEU A 125 29.09 -9.18 -6.94
C LEU A 125 29.22 -10.70 -6.78
N SER A 126 28.28 -11.34 -6.07
CA SER A 126 28.29 -12.80 -5.89
C SER A 126 28.20 -13.55 -7.21
N THR A 127 27.39 -13.05 -8.15
CA THR A 127 27.25 -13.66 -9.49
C THR A 127 28.54 -13.50 -10.30
N LYS A 128 29.19 -12.34 -10.24
CA LYS A 128 30.51 -12.10 -10.86
C LYS A 128 31.59 -13.01 -10.29
N GLU A 129 31.65 -13.17 -8.97
CA GLU A 129 32.62 -14.07 -8.33
C GLU A 129 32.41 -15.54 -8.74
N LYS A 130 31.15 -15.99 -8.82
CA LYS A 130 30.82 -17.34 -9.32
C LYS A 130 31.24 -17.50 -10.77
N MET A 131 30.98 -16.51 -11.62
CA MET A 131 31.38 -16.51 -13.03
C MET A 131 32.91 -16.60 -13.17
N GLN A 132 33.68 -15.79 -12.43
CA GLN A 132 35.14 -15.84 -12.44
C GLN A 132 35.70 -17.20 -12.00
N LYS A 133 35.07 -17.85 -11.00
CA LYS A 133 35.46 -19.21 -10.59
C LYS A 133 35.22 -20.22 -11.71
N LYS A 134 34.08 -20.12 -12.41
CA LYS A 134 33.77 -20.97 -13.57
C LYS A 134 34.72 -20.72 -14.74
N GLU A 135 35.05 -19.46 -15.04
CA GLU A 135 36.01 -19.10 -16.10
C GLU A 135 37.40 -19.70 -15.83
N LYS A 136 37.90 -19.61 -14.59
CA LYS A 136 39.17 -20.25 -14.21
C LYS A 136 39.11 -21.78 -14.31
N HIS A 137 37.97 -22.36 -13.97
CA HIS A 137 37.78 -23.80 -14.09
C HIS A 137 37.76 -24.25 -15.56
N LEU A 138 37.04 -23.51 -16.41
CA LEU A 138 37.01 -23.71 -17.85
C LEU A 138 38.42 -23.57 -18.47
N GLU A 139 39.20 -22.57 -18.08
CA GLU A 139 40.59 -22.41 -18.53
C GLU A 139 41.45 -23.64 -18.17
N SER A 140 41.23 -24.20 -16.99
CA SER A 140 41.95 -25.40 -16.54
C SER A 140 41.53 -26.65 -17.33
N LEU A 141 40.24 -26.80 -17.65
CA LEU A 141 39.73 -27.90 -18.48
C LEU A 141 40.19 -27.79 -19.92
N ASN A 142 40.24 -26.58 -20.48
CA ASN A 142 40.72 -26.36 -21.85
C ASN A 142 42.21 -26.72 -21.96
N LYS A 143 43.04 -26.33 -20.98
CA LYS A 143 44.45 -26.75 -20.91
C LYS A 143 44.61 -28.27 -20.85
N LEU A 144 43.77 -28.97 -20.09
CA LEU A 144 43.79 -30.44 -20.04
C LEU A 144 43.36 -31.05 -21.38
N THR A 145 42.33 -30.48 -22.01
CA THR A 145 41.84 -30.91 -23.32
C THR A 145 42.89 -30.72 -24.39
N ASP A 146 43.66 -29.62 -24.35
CA ASP A 146 44.78 -29.36 -25.27
C ASP A 146 45.86 -30.43 -25.14
N VAL A 147 46.26 -30.79 -23.91
CA VAL A 147 47.23 -31.87 -23.65
C VAL A 147 46.72 -33.22 -24.18
N TYR A 148 45.45 -33.54 -23.97
CA TYR A 148 44.85 -34.75 -24.52
C TYR A 148 44.77 -34.70 -26.05
N GLY A 149 44.47 -33.54 -26.64
CA GLY A 149 44.44 -33.34 -28.09
C GLY A 149 45.80 -33.52 -28.75
N GLU A 150 46.88 -33.03 -28.12
CA GLU A 150 48.26 -33.28 -28.58
C GLU A 150 48.59 -34.77 -28.56
N ARG A 151 48.28 -35.48 -27.46
CA ARG A 151 48.51 -36.93 -27.35
C ARG A 151 47.67 -37.75 -28.33
N LEU A 152 46.46 -37.30 -28.65
CA LEU A 152 45.61 -37.89 -29.69
C LEU A 152 46.28 -37.81 -31.05
N ASN A 153 46.82 -36.64 -31.40
CA ASN A 153 47.51 -36.41 -32.66
C ASN A 153 48.79 -37.26 -32.79
N GLU A 154 49.45 -37.56 -31.67
CA GLU A 154 50.60 -38.46 -31.62
C GLU A 154 50.23 -39.96 -31.65
N GLY A 155 48.93 -40.29 -31.62
CA GLY A 155 48.45 -41.68 -31.58
C GLY A 155 48.78 -42.41 -30.27
N SER A 156 49.02 -41.67 -29.18
CA SER A 156 49.53 -42.20 -27.90
C SER A 156 48.44 -42.34 -26.82
N LEU A 157 47.17 -42.26 -27.21
CA LEU A 157 46.02 -42.38 -26.31
C LEU A 157 45.49 -43.80 -26.19
N SER A 158 45.15 -44.19 -24.97
CA SER A 158 44.36 -45.39 -24.71
C SER A 158 42.85 -45.11 -24.87
N PRO A 159 42.02 -46.15 -25.10
CA PRO A 159 40.57 -46.00 -25.20
C PRO A 159 39.90 -45.37 -23.96
N GLU A 160 40.45 -45.60 -22.76
CA GLU A 160 39.95 -44.98 -21.52
C GLU A 160 40.25 -43.47 -21.49
N GLU A 161 41.39 -43.04 -22.02
CA GLU A 161 41.74 -41.63 -22.08
C GLU A 161 40.96 -40.88 -23.17
N GLU A 162 40.60 -41.53 -24.29
CA GLU A 162 39.67 -40.98 -25.29
C GLU A 162 38.27 -40.72 -24.70
N SER A 163 37.77 -41.66 -23.88
CA SER A 163 36.50 -41.48 -23.17
C SER A 163 36.56 -40.28 -22.21
N ARG A 164 37.65 -40.14 -21.45
CA ARG A 164 37.85 -38.99 -20.54
C ARG A 164 37.95 -37.67 -21.29
N MET A 165 38.58 -37.63 -22.46
CA MET A 165 38.63 -36.43 -23.30
C MET A 165 37.23 -35.97 -23.71
N THR A 166 36.35 -36.91 -24.08
CA THR A 166 34.95 -36.61 -24.41
C THR A 166 34.21 -36.03 -23.21
N GLU A 167 34.39 -36.60 -22.02
CA GLU A 167 33.81 -36.08 -20.77
C GLU A 167 34.29 -34.66 -20.44
N LEU A 168 35.59 -34.38 -20.61
CA LEU A 168 36.15 -33.05 -20.40
C LEU A 168 35.55 -32.02 -21.37
N GLN A 169 35.39 -32.36 -22.64
CA GLN A 169 34.77 -31.48 -23.63
C GLN A 169 33.31 -31.17 -23.30
N LEU A 170 32.53 -32.18 -22.88
CA LEU A 170 31.15 -31.98 -22.43
C LEU A 170 31.08 -31.06 -21.20
N ALA A 171 31.99 -31.26 -20.23
CA ALA A 171 32.08 -30.40 -19.05
C ALA A 171 32.46 -28.95 -19.40
N SER A 172 33.35 -28.73 -20.37
CA SER A 172 33.69 -27.39 -20.86
C SER A 172 32.49 -26.69 -21.49
N ILE A 173 31.75 -27.37 -22.37
CA ILE A 173 30.53 -26.82 -23.00
C ILE A 173 29.49 -26.45 -21.94
N GLU A 174 29.28 -27.31 -20.94
CA GLU A 174 28.34 -27.03 -19.85
C GLU A 174 28.77 -25.78 -19.06
N LEU A 175 30.05 -25.64 -18.74
CA LEU A 175 30.57 -24.47 -18.04
C LEU A 175 30.45 -23.19 -18.86
N GLU A 176 30.70 -23.23 -20.17
CA GLU A 176 30.48 -22.10 -21.07
C GLU A 176 29.02 -21.66 -21.06
N GLN A 177 28.07 -22.59 -21.20
CA GLN A 177 26.64 -22.31 -21.11
C GLN A 177 26.28 -21.69 -19.75
N GLN A 178 26.82 -22.23 -18.66
CA GLN A 178 26.59 -21.70 -17.33
C GLN A 178 27.18 -20.29 -17.12
N ILE A 179 28.33 -19.99 -17.73
CA ILE A 179 28.95 -18.65 -17.71
C ILE A 179 28.07 -17.68 -18.50
N ASP A 180 27.61 -18.07 -19.68
CA ASP A 180 26.76 -17.21 -20.52
C ASP A 180 25.38 -16.96 -19.88
N ASN A 181 24.80 -17.96 -19.21
CA ASN A 181 23.60 -17.76 -18.41
C ASN A 181 23.84 -16.75 -17.28
N ASN A 182 24.94 -16.87 -16.53
CA ASN A 182 25.30 -15.89 -15.49
C ASN A 182 25.51 -14.46 -16.07
N LYS A 183 26.05 -14.33 -17.29
CA LYS A 183 26.20 -13.04 -17.97
C LYS A 183 24.84 -12.43 -18.30
N LYS A 184 23.94 -13.22 -18.88
CA LYS A 184 22.56 -12.81 -19.16
C LYS A 184 21.83 -12.41 -17.87
N ASP A 185 21.97 -13.21 -16.82
CA ASP A 185 21.39 -12.90 -15.52
C ASP A 185 21.85 -11.52 -15.05
N ILE A 186 23.16 -11.19 -15.16
CA ILE A 186 23.68 -9.86 -14.80
C ILE A 186 23.16 -8.76 -15.73
N GLU A 187 23.08 -9.02 -17.03
CA GLU A 187 22.68 -8.03 -18.05
C GLU A 187 21.21 -7.62 -17.92
N PHE A 188 20.34 -8.59 -17.63
CA PHE A 188 18.90 -8.37 -17.49
C PHE A 188 18.46 -8.12 -16.04
N PHE A 189 19.36 -8.18 -15.06
CA PHE A 189 19.01 -7.92 -13.66
C PHE A 189 18.62 -6.47 -13.44
N GLU A 190 17.36 -6.23 -13.12
CA GLU A 190 16.87 -4.86 -12.99
C GLU A 190 17.26 -4.21 -11.66
N LYS A 191 17.76 -2.96 -11.74
CA LYS A 191 18.18 -2.19 -10.57
C LYS A 191 16.98 -1.60 -9.82
N PRO A 192 16.95 -1.71 -8.48
CA PRO A 192 15.96 -1.01 -7.67
C PRO A 192 16.02 0.50 -7.84
N GLN A 193 14.86 1.15 -7.89
CA GLN A 193 14.76 2.60 -8.07
C GLN A 193 13.53 3.20 -7.39
N GLN A 194 13.64 4.45 -6.95
CA GLN A 194 12.49 5.22 -6.47
C GLN A 194 11.79 5.86 -7.66
N LEU A 195 10.51 5.55 -7.85
CA LEU A 195 9.74 6.02 -9.01
C LEU A 195 9.08 7.36 -8.75
N ALA A 196 8.42 7.52 -7.60
CA ALA A 196 7.68 8.73 -7.27
C ALA A 196 7.54 8.90 -5.77
N THR A 197 7.52 10.16 -5.31
CA THR A 197 7.13 10.51 -3.94
C THR A 197 6.22 11.72 -3.98
N THR A 198 5.08 11.61 -3.32
CA THR A 198 4.04 12.66 -3.28
C THR A 198 3.54 12.81 -1.86
N VAL A 199 3.35 14.04 -1.42
CA VAL A 199 2.65 14.34 -0.16
C VAL A 199 1.43 15.17 -0.50
N VAL A 200 0.26 14.66 -0.13
CA VAL A 200 -1.03 15.29 -0.41
C VAL A 200 -1.82 15.45 0.88
N GLU A 201 -2.64 16.48 0.94
CA GLU A 201 -3.68 16.58 1.97
C GLU A 201 -4.71 15.49 1.71
N SER A 202 -4.87 14.57 2.66
CA SER A 202 -5.97 13.61 2.63
C SER A 202 -7.20 14.39 3.06
N GLY A 203 -8.01 14.81 2.08
CA GLY A 203 -9.06 15.79 2.27
C GLY A 203 -9.92 15.51 3.52
N ARG A 204 -10.33 16.58 4.21
CA ARG A 204 -11.19 16.47 5.40
C ARG A 204 -12.43 15.63 5.08
N ASN A 205 -12.84 14.75 5.99
CA ASN A 205 -14.03 13.90 5.86
C ASN A 205 -15.35 14.70 6.03
N GLN A 206 -15.51 15.79 5.28
CA GLN A 206 -16.63 16.72 5.44
C GLN A 206 -17.95 16.11 4.96
N LYS A 207 -17.94 15.38 3.83
CA LYS A 207 -19.16 14.86 3.22
C LYS A 207 -19.93 13.90 4.14
N PRO A 208 -19.30 12.89 4.76
CA PRO A 208 -20.03 11.99 5.68
C PRO A 208 -20.58 12.72 6.91
N ILE A 209 -19.83 13.68 7.45
CA ILE A 209 -20.24 14.43 8.65
C ILE A 209 -21.42 15.35 8.34
N LEU A 210 -21.39 16.05 7.21
CA LEU A 210 -22.51 16.88 6.75
C LEU A 210 -23.77 16.04 6.48
N MET A 211 -23.61 14.85 5.89
CA MET A 211 -24.71 13.92 5.65
C MET A 211 -25.32 13.43 6.97
N LEU A 212 -24.47 13.06 7.95
CA LEU A 212 -24.91 12.69 9.29
C LEU A 212 -25.66 13.84 9.98
N GLY A 213 -25.13 15.06 9.87
CA GLY A 213 -25.76 16.27 10.42
C GLY A 213 -27.14 16.55 9.82
N LEU A 214 -27.30 16.32 8.52
CA LEU A 214 -28.59 16.46 7.83
C LEU A 214 -29.59 15.41 8.32
N VAL A 215 -29.19 14.13 8.36
CA VAL A 215 -30.06 13.03 8.83
C VAL A 215 -30.47 13.25 10.29
N ALA A 216 -29.51 13.59 11.14
CA ALA A 216 -29.77 13.91 12.55
C ALA A 216 -30.75 15.09 12.71
N GLY A 217 -30.61 16.11 11.86
CA GLY A 217 -31.50 17.27 11.86
C GLY A 217 -32.94 16.96 11.47
N VAL A 218 -33.12 16.13 10.43
CA VAL A 218 -34.45 15.66 10.03
C VAL A 218 -35.07 14.86 11.17
N PHE A 219 -34.32 13.95 11.78
CA PHE A 219 -34.79 13.16 12.90
C PHE A 219 -35.17 14.02 14.12
N LEU A 220 -34.31 14.98 14.49
CA LEU A 220 -34.58 15.94 15.56
C LEU A 220 -35.81 16.80 15.27
N SER A 221 -36.05 17.18 14.01
CA SER A 221 -37.23 17.95 13.63
C SER A 221 -38.52 17.18 13.88
N LEU A 222 -38.57 15.90 13.51
CA LEU A 222 -39.71 15.02 13.76
C LEU A 222 -39.94 14.86 15.26
N LEU A 223 -38.89 14.53 16.01
CA LEU A 223 -38.97 14.29 17.44
C LEU A 223 -39.43 15.55 18.19
N THR A 224 -38.88 16.72 17.83
CA THR A 224 -39.27 18.01 18.41
C THR A 224 -40.75 18.31 18.15
N LEU A 225 -41.24 18.10 16.92
CA LEU A 225 -42.63 18.38 16.58
C LEU A 225 -43.61 17.40 17.25
N ILE A 226 -43.23 16.13 17.39
CA ILE A 226 -44.02 15.14 18.13
C ILE A 226 -44.15 15.57 19.60
N LEU A 227 -43.02 15.88 20.24
CA LEU A 227 -42.99 16.33 21.64
C LEU A 227 -43.74 17.64 21.84
N TRP A 228 -43.57 18.59 20.92
CA TRP A 228 -44.27 19.87 20.99
C TRP A 228 -45.78 19.63 20.95
N LYS A 229 -46.27 18.87 19.98
CA LYS A 229 -47.70 18.57 19.90
C LYS A 229 -48.20 17.88 21.16
N TYR A 230 -47.46 16.89 21.66
CA TYR A 230 -47.79 16.19 22.90
C TYR A 230 -47.96 17.16 24.09
N ILE A 231 -47.05 18.13 24.23
CA ILE A 231 -47.12 19.16 25.27
C ILE A 231 -48.34 20.08 25.07
N GLU A 232 -48.64 20.48 23.84
CA GLU A 232 -49.82 21.31 23.55
C GLU A 232 -51.12 20.57 23.85
N ASP A 233 -51.24 19.31 23.45
CA ASP A 233 -52.42 18.50 23.71
C ASP A 233 -52.61 18.27 25.22
N ALA A 234 -51.54 17.95 25.95
CA ALA A 234 -51.57 17.82 27.40
C ALA A 234 -52.00 19.12 28.11
N ARG A 235 -51.56 20.29 27.62
CA ARG A 235 -51.99 21.60 28.14
C ARG A 235 -53.46 21.89 27.85
N ARG A 236 -53.97 21.51 26.66
CA ARG A 236 -55.37 21.70 26.30
C ARG A 236 -56.29 20.83 27.15
N TYR A 237 -55.89 19.59 27.41
CA TYR A 237 -56.65 18.68 28.27
C TYR A 237 -56.77 19.24 29.70
N ARG A 238 -55.67 19.73 30.28
CA ARG A 238 -55.64 20.31 31.62
C ARG A 238 -56.43 21.62 31.79
N LYS A 239 -56.72 22.34 30.70
CA LYS A 239 -57.45 23.62 30.74
C LYS A 239 -58.97 23.44 30.60
N ASN A 240 -59.41 22.25 30.19
CA ASN A 240 -60.81 21.89 30.00
C ASN A 240 -61.36 21.00 31.13
N ASP A 241 -60.51 20.67 32.13
CA ASP A 241 -60.88 20.21 33.47
C ASP A 241 -60.86 21.40 34.44
#